data_AF-A0A257LZE1-F1
#
_entry.id   AF-A0A257LZE1-F1
#
_cell.length_a   1.000
_cell.length_b   1.000
_cell.length_c   1.000
_cell.angle_alpha   90.00
_cell.angle_beta   90.00
_cell.angle_gamma   90.00
#
_symmetry.space_group_name_H-M   'P 1'
#
loop_
_entity.id
_entity.type
_entity.pdbx_description
1 polymer ?
#
loop_
_entity_poly.entity_id
_entity_poly.type
_entity_poly.pdbx_seq_one_letter_code
_entity_poly.pdbx_strand_id
1 'polypeptide(L)'
;MIEMTLVIFLLVALMSTGLFFSGKIGEWKSGREASETLRGVYSAQRLFLADNPTTTVSSLTEALLLPYLPDRPATFPTITSLTNATLSVRVTVSPPTINNGSGGSYDPSGNTKDSLWDVGE
;
A
#
# COMPACT_ATOMS: atom_id res chain seq x y z
N MET A 1 -14.58 -3.28 48.45
CA MET A 1 -13.46 -4.00 47.81
C MET A 1 -13.84 -4.51 46.41
N ILE A 2 -14.98 -5.20 46.23
CA ILE A 2 -15.41 -5.71 44.91
C ILE A 2 -15.71 -4.62 43.87
N GLU A 3 -16.21 -3.47 44.32
CA GLU A 3 -16.49 -2.31 43.48
C GLU A 3 -15.22 -1.76 42.82
N MET A 4 -14.13 -1.61 43.59
CA MET A 4 -12.85 -1.15 43.05
C MET A 4 -12.22 -2.16 42.08
N THR A 5 -12.40 -3.48 42.32
CA THR A 5 -11.93 -4.51 41.37
C THR A 5 -12.73 -4.52 40.07
N LEU A 6 -14.04 -4.27 40.13
CA LEU A 6 -14.89 -4.16 38.94
C LEU A 6 -14.54 -2.92 38.11
N VAL A 7 -14.28 -1.79 38.77
CA VAL A 7 -13.86 -0.56 38.10
C VAL A 7 -12.52 -0.75 37.40
N ILE A 8 -11.53 -1.34 38.08
CA ILE A 8 -10.21 -1.59 37.46
C ILE A 8 -10.35 -2.54 36.26
N PHE A 9 -11.13 -3.61 36.38
CA PHE A 9 -11.35 -4.54 35.28
C PHE A 9 -12.01 -3.86 34.07
N LEU A 10 -13.04 -3.04 34.31
CA LEU A 10 -13.72 -2.29 33.26
C LEU A 10 -12.77 -1.30 32.56
N LEU A 11 -11.96 -0.58 33.33
CA LEU A 11 -10.98 0.36 32.78
C LEU A 11 -9.95 -0.35 31.90
N VAL A 12 -9.41 -1.50 32.34
CA VAL A 12 -8.45 -2.29 31.55
C VAL A 12 -9.10 -2.84 30.28
N ALA A 13 -10.34 -3.32 30.36
CA ALA A 13 -11.08 -3.82 29.20
C ALA A 13 -11.30 -2.71 28.15
N LEU A 14 -11.69 -1.51 28.58
CA LEU A 14 -11.89 -0.35 27.71
C LEU A 14 -10.57 0.14 27.10
N MET A 15 -9.50 0.23 27.89
CA MET A 15 -8.18 0.62 27.39
C MET A 15 -7.64 -0.35 26.34
N SER A 16 -7.75 -1.66 26.60
CA SER A 16 -7.29 -2.70 25.66
C SER A 16 -8.04 -2.60 24.33
N THR A 17 -9.35 -2.38 24.40
CA THR A 17 -10.20 -2.19 23.22
C THR A 17 -9.79 -0.94 22.43
N GLY A 18 -9.56 0.19 23.11
CA GLY A 18 -9.13 1.44 22.47
C GLY A 18 -7.80 1.31 21.73
N LEU A 19 -6.81 0.64 22.34
CA LEU A 19 -5.50 0.40 21.71
C LEU A 19 -5.61 -0.50 20.46
N PHE A 20 -6.46 -1.52 20.49
CA PHE A 20 -6.69 -2.41 19.35
C PHE A 20 -7.26 -1.64 18.14
N PHE A 21 -8.29 -0.81 18.35
CA PHE A 21 -8.89 -0.02 17.26
C PHE A 21 -7.91 1.00 16.69
N SER A 22 -7.08 1.63 17.53
CA SER A 22 -6.10 2.62 17.05
C SER A 22 -5.02 2.01 16.15
N GLY A 23 -4.62 0.75 16.38
CA GLY A 23 -3.70 0.05 15.48
C GLY A 23 -4.34 -0.21 14.12
N LYS A 24 -5.58 -0.69 14.11
CA LYS A 24 -6.30 -1.06 12.89
C LYS A 24 -6.64 0.12 11.98
N ILE A 25 -6.94 1.30 12.55
CA ILE A 25 -7.12 2.51 11.74
C ILE A 25 -5.81 2.98 11.09
N GLY A 26 -4.67 2.79 11.78
CA GLY A 26 -3.35 3.07 11.24
C GLY A 26 -3.02 2.18 10.05
N GLU A 27 -3.19 0.86 10.21
CA GLU A 27 -3.01 -0.12 9.13
C GLU A 27 -3.88 0.20 7.90
N TRP A 28 -5.15 0.53 8.13
CA TRP A 28 -6.08 0.91 7.07
C TRP A 28 -5.63 2.18 6.33
N LYS A 29 -5.18 3.21 7.07
CA LYS A 29 -4.68 4.45 6.48
C LYS A 29 -3.46 4.20 5.59
N SER A 30 -2.51 3.41 6.06
CA SER A 30 -1.32 3.04 5.28
C SER A 30 -1.67 2.27 4.01
N GLY A 31 -2.61 1.31 4.09
CA GLY A 31 -3.12 0.63 2.88
C GLY A 31 -3.78 1.62 1.93
N ARG A 32 -4.65 2.51 2.43
CA ARG A 32 -5.34 3.48 1.57
C ARG A 32 -4.39 4.36 0.76
N GLU A 33 -3.29 4.80 1.39
CA GLU A 33 -2.22 5.58 0.77
C GLU A 33 -1.41 4.73 -0.24
N ALA A 34 -1.11 3.48 0.10
CA ALA A 34 -0.45 2.53 -0.80
C ALA A 34 -1.26 2.31 -2.08
N SER A 35 -2.56 2.06 -1.95
CA SER A 35 -3.47 1.89 -3.08
C SER A 35 -3.58 3.12 -3.96
N GLU A 36 -3.62 4.32 -3.37
CA GLU A 36 -3.64 5.56 -4.15
C GLU A 36 -2.37 5.72 -4.97
N THR A 37 -1.22 5.46 -4.35
CA THR A 37 0.07 5.47 -5.03
C THR A 37 0.11 4.45 -6.17
N LEU A 38 -0.33 3.21 -5.93
CA LEU A 38 -0.41 2.17 -6.95
C LEU A 38 -1.35 2.53 -8.09
N ARG A 39 -2.47 3.22 -7.83
CA ARG A 39 -3.40 3.68 -8.89
C ARG A 39 -2.73 4.73 -9.77
N GLY A 40 -1.95 5.64 -9.18
CA GLY A 40 -1.13 6.59 -9.92
C GLY A 40 -0.07 5.93 -10.79
N VAL A 41 0.60 4.89 -10.27
CA VAL A 41 1.57 4.10 -11.06
C VAL A 41 0.87 3.31 -12.17
N TYR A 42 -0.30 2.73 -11.91
CA TYR A 42 -1.04 1.94 -12.89
C TYR A 42 -1.58 2.81 -14.04
N SER A 43 -2.06 4.02 -13.73
CA SER A 43 -2.46 4.96 -14.78
C SER A 43 -1.27 5.40 -15.63
N ALA A 44 -0.12 5.69 -15.00
CA ALA A 44 1.12 6.02 -15.70
C ALA A 44 1.59 4.88 -16.62
N GLN A 45 1.53 3.64 -16.14
CA GLN A 45 1.85 2.44 -16.91
C GLN A 45 0.97 2.31 -18.15
N ARG A 46 -0.34 2.47 -17.99
CA ARG A 46 -1.29 2.38 -19.12
C ARG A 46 -1.08 3.50 -20.13
N LEU A 47 -0.76 4.71 -19.68
CA LEU A 47 -0.50 5.85 -20.55
C LEU A 47 0.81 5.65 -21.34
N PHE A 48 1.87 5.21 -20.69
CA PHE A 48 3.13 4.88 -21.37
C PHE A 48 2.96 3.77 -22.42
N LEU A 49 2.21 2.70 -22.09
CA LEU A 49 1.95 1.59 -23.02
C LEU A 49 1.03 1.99 -24.16
N ALA A 50 0.14 2.98 -23.97
CA ALA A 50 -0.67 3.55 -25.05
C ALA A 50 0.22 4.29 -26.06
N ASP A 51 1.22 5.03 -25.59
CA ASP A 51 2.19 5.73 -26.44
C ASP A 51 3.23 4.79 -27.07
N ASN A 52 3.55 3.68 -26.39
CA ASN A 52 4.62 2.74 -26.77
C ASN A 52 4.10 1.28 -26.85
N PRO A 53 3.22 0.96 -27.82
CA PRO A 53 2.49 -0.32 -27.85
C PRO A 53 3.37 -1.56 -28.07
N THR A 54 4.60 -1.40 -28.53
CA THR A 54 5.56 -2.50 -28.75
C THR A 54 6.37 -2.85 -27.50
N THR A 55 6.31 -2.02 -26.45
CA THR A 55 7.06 -2.25 -25.21
C THR A 55 6.37 -3.31 -24.38
N THR A 56 7.13 -4.31 -23.92
CA THR A 56 6.60 -5.33 -23.01
C THR A 56 6.49 -4.81 -21.58
N VAL A 57 5.48 -5.26 -20.83
CA VAL A 57 5.30 -4.88 -19.43
C VAL A 57 6.51 -5.27 -18.56
N SER A 58 7.11 -6.43 -18.83
CA SER A 58 8.29 -6.93 -18.11
C SER A 58 9.56 -6.10 -18.33
N SER A 59 9.63 -5.31 -19.42
CA SER A 59 10.76 -4.41 -19.71
C SER A 59 10.56 -2.99 -19.18
N LEU A 60 9.45 -2.71 -18.49
CA LEU A 60 9.19 -1.39 -17.92
C LEU A 60 10.17 -1.09 -16.78
N THR A 61 10.58 0.18 -16.71
CA THR A 61 11.42 0.70 -15.64
C THR A 61 10.75 1.92 -15.02
N GLU A 62 11.08 2.21 -13.77
CA GLU A 62 10.57 3.37 -13.04
C GLU A 62 10.86 4.69 -13.78
N ALA A 63 12.03 4.79 -14.43
CA ALA A 63 12.43 5.96 -15.19
C ALA A 63 11.54 6.24 -16.41
N LEU A 64 11.02 5.18 -17.06
CA LEU A 64 10.10 5.32 -18.21
C LEU A 64 8.72 5.82 -17.78
N LEU A 65 8.28 5.43 -16.58
CA LEU A 65 6.97 5.79 -16.04
C LEU A 65 6.96 7.12 -15.29
N LEU A 66 8.10 7.59 -14.80
CA LEU A 66 8.23 8.85 -14.05
C LEU A 66 7.58 10.06 -14.74
N PRO A 67 7.72 10.28 -16.06
CA PRO A 67 7.08 11.41 -16.75
C PRO A 67 5.55 11.32 -16.81
N TYR A 68 4.99 10.13 -16.64
CA TYR A 68 3.58 9.80 -16.77
C TYR A 68 2.84 9.75 -15.44
N LEU A 69 3.57 9.87 -14.32
CA LEU A 69 2.96 9.93 -12.99
C LEU A 69 2.20 11.24 -12.76
N PRO A 70 1.11 11.20 -11.96
CA PRO A 70 0.46 12.41 -11.47
C PRO A 70 1.48 13.28 -10.71
N ASP A 71 1.38 14.60 -10.87
CA ASP A 71 2.25 15.61 -10.27
C ASP A 71 3.74 15.58 -10.66
N ARG A 72 4.16 14.68 -11.56
CA ARG A 72 5.51 14.59 -12.14
C ARG A 72 6.63 14.70 -11.09
N PRO A 73 6.64 13.81 -10.08
CA PRO A 73 7.62 13.87 -9.00
C PRO A 73 9.04 13.70 -9.53
N ALA A 74 10.03 14.25 -8.81
CA ALA A 74 11.44 14.12 -9.16
C ALA A 74 11.97 12.69 -8.96
N THR A 75 11.30 11.90 -8.11
CA THR A 75 11.66 10.53 -7.76
C THR A 75 10.45 9.62 -7.87
N PHE A 76 10.67 8.34 -8.18
CA PHE A 76 9.59 7.36 -8.23
C PHE A 76 8.98 7.17 -6.83
N PRO A 77 7.65 7.09 -6.72
CA PRO A 77 6.99 6.98 -5.42
C PRO A 77 7.33 5.65 -4.74
N THR A 78 7.44 5.72 -3.42
CA THR A 78 7.66 4.56 -2.54
C THR A 78 6.53 4.48 -1.54
N ILE A 79 6.32 3.28 -0.99
CA ILE A 79 5.20 3.01 -0.07
C ILE A 79 5.77 2.62 1.29
N THR A 80 5.14 3.09 2.36
CA THR A 80 5.52 2.71 3.73
C THR A 80 4.75 1.47 4.16
N SER A 81 5.47 0.42 4.56
CA SER A 81 4.89 -0.81 5.11
C SER A 81 4.35 -0.62 6.53
N LEU A 82 3.59 -1.61 7.02
CA LEU A 82 3.07 -1.61 8.40
C LEU A 82 4.16 -1.61 9.48
N THR A 83 5.40 -1.97 9.14
CA THR A 83 6.57 -1.96 10.02
C THR A 83 7.45 -0.73 9.80
N ASN A 84 6.96 0.29 9.07
CA ASN A 84 7.67 1.53 8.71
C ASN A 84 8.90 1.33 7.80
N ALA A 85 9.00 0.19 7.11
CA ALA A 85 9.99 0.02 6.04
C ALA A 85 9.49 0.66 4.73
N THR A 86 10.39 1.30 4.00
CA THR A 86 10.13 1.85 2.65
C THR A 86 10.20 0.73 1.61
N LEU A 87 9.13 0.57 0.85
CA LEU A 87 8.98 -0.45 -0.19
C LEU A 87 8.91 0.19 -1.58
N SER A 88 9.55 -0.45 -2.56
CA SER A 88 9.47 -0.04 -3.96
C SER A 88 8.27 -0.68 -4.66
N VAL A 89 7.83 -0.05 -5.75
CA VAL A 89 6.74 -0.55 -6.58
C VAL A 89 7.32 -1.35 -7.75
N ARG A 90 6.83 -2.59 -7.91
CA ARG A 90 7.13 -3.42 -9.07
C ARG A 90 6.27 -3.00 -10.25
N VAL A 91 6.92 -2.33 -11.20
CA VAL A 91 6.31 -1.87 -12.45
C VAL A 91 6.39 -2.89 -13.59
N THR A 92 7.12 -3.99 -13.39
CA THR A 92 7.32 -5.07 -14.39
C THR A 92 6.13 -6.03 -14.49
N VAL A 93 5.04 -5.74 -13.77
CA VAL A 93 3.78 -6.48 -13.79
C VAL A 93 2.63 -5.50 -13.98
N SER A 94 1.52 -5.97 -14.54
CA SER A 94 0.30 -5.19 -14.72
C SER A 94 -0.87 -6.02 -14.18
N PRO A 95 -1.63 -5.52 -13.19
CA PRO A 95 -1.44 -4.26 -12.48
C PRO A 95 -0.13 -4.23 -11.65
N PRO A 96 0.43 -3.04 -11.36
CA PRO A 96 1.66 -2.92 -10.58
C PRO A 96 1.44 -3.38 -9.13
N THR A 97 2.47 -3.94 -8.52
CA THR A 97 2.40 -4.51 -7.16
C THR A 97 3.52 -3.96 -6.29
N ILE A 98 3.37 -4.02 -4.97
CA ILE A 98 4.42 -3.57 -4.04
C ILE A 98 5.45 -4.68 -3.89
N ASN A 99 6.74 -4.36 -3.95
CA ASN A 99 7.79 -5.35 -3.74
C ASN A 99 8.05 -5.54 -2.24
N ASN A 100 7.93 -6.77 -1.75
CA ASN A 100 8.22 -7.12 -0.35
C ASN A 100 9.73 -7.16 -0.01
N GLY A 101 10.60 -6.65 -0.88
CA GLY A 101 12.06 -6.71 -0.76
C GLY A 101 12.69 -8.06 -1.11
N SER A 102 11.89 -9.12 -1.20
CA SER A 102 12.34 -10.49 -1.55
C SER A 102 11.87 -10.95 -2.93
N GLY A 103 11.33 -10.03 -3.76
CA GLY A 103 10.83 -10.39 -5.09
C GLY A 103 9.41 -10.98 -5.09
N GLY A 104 8.69 -10.93 -3.96
CA GLY A 104 7.24 -11.20 -3.88
C GLY A 104 6.38 -9.94 -3.82
N SER A 105 5.07 -10.10 -3.97
CA SER A 105 4.11 -9.02 -3.75
C SER A 105 3.91 -8.79 -2.25
N TYR A 106 3.92 -7.54 -1.81
CA TYR A 106 3.61 -7.15 -0.45
C TYR A 106 2.13 -6.78 -0.34
N ASP A 107 1.37 -7.65 0.33
CA ASP A 107 -0.01 -7.40 0.73
C ASP A 107 -0.22 -7.97 2.15
N PRO A 108 -0.23 -7.11 3.19
CA PRO A 108 -0.43 -7.53 4.57
C PRO A 108 -1.89 -7.72 4.96
N SER A 109 -2.88 -7.35 4.13
CA SER A 109 -4.29 -7.60 4.46
C SER A 109 -4.64 -9.07 4.33
N GLY A 110 -3.85 -9.82 3.54
CA GLY A 110 -4.07 -11.23 3.24
C GLY A 110 -5.17 -11.46 2.21
N ASN A 111 -5.71 -10.40 1.60
CA ASN A 111 -6.70 -10.48 0.54
C ASN A 111 -6.28 -9.60 -0.64
N THR A 112 -5.84 -10.26 -1.72
CA THR A 112 -5.36 -9.63 -2.96
C THR A 112 -6.49 -9.06 -3.84
N LYS A 113 -7.62 -8.71 -3.22
CA LYS A 113 -8.87 -8.28 -3.84
C LYS A 113 -9.63 -7.28 -2.98
N ASP A 114 -8.91 -6.56 -2.13
CA ASP A 114 -9.53 -5.63 -1.19
C ASP A 114 -9.33 -4.17 -1.57
N SER A 115 -8.53 -3.88 -2.59
CA SER A 115 -8.20 -2.51 -3.02
C SER A 115 -7.53 -1.68 -1.90
N LEU A 116 -6.91 -2.33 -0.90
CA LEU A 116 -6.08 -1.68 0.12
C LEU A 116 -4.60 -1.79 -0.20
N TRP A 117 -4.09 -2.91 -0.69
CA TRP A 117 -2.67 -3.06 -1.03
C TRP A 117 -2.43 -3.49 -2.49
N ASP A 118 -3.49 -3.44 -3.29
CA ASP A 118 -3.53 -3.84 -4.68
C ASP A 118 -4.38 -2.86 -5.51
N VAL A 119 -4.29 -3.03 -6.83
CA VAL A 119 -5.02 -2.23 -7.81
C VAL A 119 -5.39 -3.09 -9.02
N GLY A 120 -6.40 -2.67 -9.77
CA GLY A 120 -6.73 -3.25 -11.07
C GLY A 120 -7.72 -4.42 -11.04
N GLU A 121 -8.61 -4.44 -10.05
CA GLU A 121 -9.86 -5.22 -10.09
C GLU A 121 -10.86 -4.69 -11.13
#